data_AF-A0A920TEW7-F1
#
_entry.id   AF-A0A920TEW7-F1
#
_cell.length_a   1.000
_cell.length_b   1.000
_cell.length_c   1.000
_cell.angle_alpha   90.00
_cell.angle_beta   90.00
_cell.angle_gamma   90.00
#
_symmetry.space_group_name_H-M   'P 1'
#
loop_
_entity.id
_entity.type
_entity.pdbx_description
1 polymer ?
#
loop_
_entity_poly.entity_id
_entity_poly.type
_entity_poly.pdbx_seq_one_letter_code
_entity_poly.pdbx_strand_id
1 'polypeptide(L)'
;MGLAMITIGGIGRSEGAVVGTLIIVILDRVLIELGPMRYIIIGVLMMFTILFLRNGLFGIRKQFKEWRNKKKNEARSTRVERGGEMLPEQSTEMDNKDEVYRKRYDKMQREFLKTLICNEIIEEHKNKPLGQHSEALERVLYYFRRAAMNDKYVVKCEEPFKKYKIMALSGVRGRSPRLVEDKIYPSVTDAYHGLFLRRVQDLMEA
;
A
#
# COMPACT_ATOMS: atom_id res chain seq x y z
N MET A 1 12.95 -22.98 -34.61
CA MET A 1 12.95 -23.51 -33.23
C MET A 1 13.52 -22.54 -32.19
N GLY A 2 14.63 -21.82 -32.45
CA GLY A 2 15.23 -20.89 -31.47
C GLY A 2 14.34 -19.71 -31.02
N LEU A 3 13.54 -19.14 -31.92
CA LEU A 3 12.63 -18.02 -31.58
C LEU A 3 11.50 -18.43 -30.62
N ALA A 4 11.00 -19.67 -30.73
CA ALA A 4 9.96 -20.22 -29.85
C ALA A 4 10.44 -20.38 -28.40
N MET A 5 11.72 -20.72 -28.24
CA MET A 5 12.34 -20.93 -26.94
C MET A 5 12.57 -19.62 -26.20
N ILE A 6 12.92 -18.56 -26.94
CA ILE A 6 13.13 -17.21 -26.41
C ILE A 6 11.80 -16.57 -25.99
N THR A 7 10.73 -16.78 -26.75
CA THR A 7 9.41 -16.17 -26.47
C THR A 7 8.71 -16.81 -25.27
N ILE A 8 8.82 -18.13 -25.08
CA ILE A 8 8.24 -18.81 -23.91
C ILE A 8 9.06 -18.52 -22.64
N GLY A 9 10.39 -18.38 -22.78
CA GLY A 9 11.31 -18.10 -21.68
C GLY A 9 11.30 -16.66 -21.16
N GLY A 10 10.81 -15.71 -21.97
CA GLY A 10 10.85 -14.28 -21.69
C GLY A 10 12.06 -13.59 -22.32
N ILE A 11 11.82 -12.46 -22.98
CA ILE A 11 12.85 -11.67 -23.66
C ILE A 11 13.78 -11.04 -22.61
N GLY A 12 15.06 -11.46 -22.59
CA GLY A 12 16.13 -10.77 -21.83
C GLY A 12 16.79 -11.52 -20.66
N ARG A 13 16.53 -12.81 -20.44
CA ARG A 13 17.34 -13.66 -19.52
C ARG A 13 17.71 -15.00 -20.14
N SER A 14 19.00 -15.34 -20.10
CA SER A 14 19.56 -16.63 -20.56
C SER A 14 18.91 -17.85 -19.86
N GLU A 15 18.49 -17.69 -18.61
CA GLU A 15 17.84 -18.75 -17.82
C GLU A 15 16.43 -19.12 -18.33
N GLY A 16 15.69 -18.15 -18.89
CA GLY A 16 14.33 -18.37 -19.39
C GLY A 16 14.30 -19.27 -20.63
N ALA A 17 15.28 -19.12 -21.52
CA ALA A 17 15.41 -19.93 -22.72
C ALA A 17 15.66 -21.42 -22.41
N VAL A 18 16.43 -21.71 -21.35
CA VAL A 18 16.75 -23.09 -20.92
C VAL A 18 15.51 -23.79 -20.32
N VAL A 19 14.67 -23.06 -19.60
CA VAL A 19 13.42 -23.61 -19.06
C VAL A 19 12.38 -23.77 -20.17
N GLY A 20 12.32 -22.82 -21.11
CA GLY A 20 11.48 -22.90 -22.30
C GLY A 20 11.83 -24.11 -23.19
N THR A 21 13.12 -24.36 -23.42
CA THR A 21 13.57 -25.55 -24.16
C THR A 21 13.15 -26.84 -23.45
N LEU A 22 13.35 -26.91 -22.14
CA LEU A 22 13.05 -28.10 -21.34
C LEU A 22 11.55 -28.42 -21.32
N ILE A 23 10.68 -27.41 -21.22
CA ILE A 23 9.23 -27.58 -21.30
C ILE A 23 8.80 -28.05 -22.69
N ILE A 24 9.33 -27.43 -23.76
CA ILE A 24 9.02 -27.84 -25.14
C ILE A 24 9.48 -29.27 -25.40
N VAL A 25 10.67 -29.65 -24.94
CA VAL A 25 11.22 -31.01 -25.12
C VAL A 25 10.40 -32.06 -24.35
N ILE A 26 9.93 -31.73 -23.15
CA ILE A 26 9.05 -32.62 -22.38
C ILE A 26 7.68 -32.74 -23.06
N LEU A 27 7.09 -31.63 -23.49
CA LEU A 27 5.82 -31.64 -24.23
C LEU A 27 5.94 -32.42 -25.53
N ASP A 28 7.00 -32.20 -26.29
CA ASP A 28 7.29 -32.93 -27.52
C ASP A 28 7.40 -34.43 -27.23
N ARG A 29 8.13 -34.84 -26.19
CA ARG A 29 8.23 -36.25 -25.77
C ARG A 29 6.91 -36.88 -25.34
N VAL A 30 6.08 -36.15 -24.59
CA VAL A 30 4.79 -36.67 -24.08
C VAL A 30 3.74 -36.73 -25.18
N LEU A 31 3.81 -35.87 -26.20
CA LEU A 31 2.88 -35.86 -27.34
C LEU A 31 3.33 -36.70 -28.54
N ILE A 32 4.40 -37.51 -28.41
CA ILE A 32 4.90 -38.39 -29.50
C ILE A 32 3.81 -39.34 -30.01
N GLU A 33 2.93 -39.83 -29.13
CA GLU A 33 1.89 -40.80 -29.47
C GLU A 33 0.71 -40.22 -30.28
N LEU A 34 0.59 -38.88 -30.37
CA LEU A 34 -0.54 -38.20 -31.04
C LEU A 34 -0.32 -37.93 -32.55
N GLY A 35 0.77 -38.42 -33.13
CA GLY A 35 1.00 -38.31 -34.58
C GLY A 35 1.08 -36.85 -35.09
N PRO A 36 0.58 -36.53 -36.30
CA PRO A 36 0.73 -35.20 -36.93
C PRO A 36 0.03 -34.06 -36.19
N MET A 37 -1.00 -34.36 -35.39
CA MET A 37 -1.77 -33.36 -34.64
C MET A 37 -0.94 -32.63 -33.58
N ARG A 38 0.23 -33.18 -33.22
CA ARG A 38 1.18 -32.56 -32.28
C ARG A 38 1.54 -31.13 -32.63
N TYR A 39 1.76 -30.83 -33.92
CA TYR A 39 2.25 -29.52 -34.34
C TYR A 39 1.20 -28.43 -34.16
N ILE A 40 -0.07 -28.79 -34.32
CA ILE A 40 -1.21 -27.89 -34.11
C ILE A 40 -1.35 -27.56 -32.62
N ILE A 41 -1.26 -28.58 -31.75
CA ILE A 41 -1.35 -28.40 -30.30
C ILE A 41 -0.20 -27.53 -29.78
N ILE A 42 1.02 -27.76 -30.27
CA ILE A 42 2.21 -26.95 -29.93
C ILE A 42 2.00 -25.50 -30.38
N GLY A 43 1.51 -25.28 -31.60
CA GLY A 43 1.23 -23.94 -32.11
C GLY A 43 0.18 -23.17 -31.30
N VAL A 44 -0.89 -23.85 -30.87
CA VAL A 44 -1.95 -23.26 -30.03
C VAL A 44 -1.42 -22.93 -28.62
N LEU A 45 -0.66 -23.84 -28.01
CA LEU A 45 -0.01 -23.60 -26.72
C LEU A 45 0.95 -22.40 -26.80
N MET A 46 1.76 -22.33 -27.85
CA MET A 46 2.64 -21.19 -28.10
C MET A 46 1.85 -19.87 -28.19
N MET A 47 0.79 -19.82 -29.00
CA MET A 47 -0.06 -18.63 -29.13
C MET A 47 -0.65 -18.21 -27.77
N PHE A 48 -1.14 -19.17 -26.99
CA PHE A 48 -1.67 -18.92 -25.66
C PHE A 48 -0.62 -18.31 -24.72
N THR A 49 0.60 -18.87 -24.71
CA THR A 49 1.68 -18.34 -23.88
C THR A 49 2.09 -16.91 -24.27
N ILE A 50 2.13 -16.59 -25.57
CA ILE A 50 2.51 -15.25 -26.06
C ILE A 50 1.44 -14.22 -25.71
N LEU A 51 0.16 -14.58 -25.83
CA LEU A 51 -0.95 -13.66 -25.57
C LEU A 51 -1.17 -13.40 -24.07
N PHE A 52 -1.00 -14.42 -23.22
CA PHE A 52 -1.33 -14.29 -21.80
C PHE A 52 -0.12 -14.04 -20.88
N LEU A 53 1.11 -14.38 -21.30
CA LEU A 53 2.31 -14.21 -20.46
C LEU A 53 3.26 -13.15 -21.02
N ARG A 54 2.85 -11.88 -20.91
CA ARG A 54 3.61 -10.67 -21.34
C ARG A 54 5.04 -10.58 -20.78
N ASN A 55 5.40 -11.35 -19.75
CA ASN A 55 6.74 -11.40 -19.11
C ASN A 55 7.29 -12.84 -18.88
N GLY A 56 6.73 -13.87 -19.52
CA GLY A 56 7.12 -15.27 -19.32
C GLY A 56 6.77 -15.86 -17.94
N LEU A 57 7.03 -17.16 -17.73
CA LEU A 57 6.69 -17.88 -16.49
C LEU A 57 7.45 -17.38 -15.23
N PHE A 58 8.64 -16.81 -15.39
CA PHE A 58 9.49 -16.41 -14.27
C PHE A 58 9.12 -15.06 -13.63
N GLY A 59 8.32 -14.22 -14.30
CA GLY A 59 7.79 -12.97 -13.73
C GLY A 59 6.79 -13.20 -12.58
N ILE A 60 6.09 -14.35 -12.63
CA ILE A 60 5.05 -14.72 -11.66
C ILE A 60 5.65 -14.93 -10.26
N ARG A 61 6.84 -15.55 -10.14
CA ARG A 61 7.46 -15.79 -8.82
C ARG A 61 7.85 -14.50 -8.09
N LYS A 62 8.32 -13.47 -8.81
CA LYS A 62 8.61 -12.15 -8.22
C LYS A 62 7.31 -11.44 -7.81
N GLN A 63 6.30 -11.41 -8.69
CA GLN A 63 4.98 -10.85 -8.36
C GLN A 63 4.31 -11.58 -7.18
N PHE A 64 4.44 -12.91 -7.09
CA PHE A 64 3.87 -13.68 -5.99
C PHE A 64 4.64 -13.49 -4.68
N LYS A 65 5.97 -13.32 -4.72
CA LYS A 65 6.78 -12.99 -3.54
C LYS A 65 6.47 -11.58 -3.05
N GLU A 66 6.34 -10.60 -3.94
CA GLU A 66 5.94 -9.23 -3.61
C GLU A 66 4.50 -9.19 -3.09
N TRP A 67 3.57 -9.93 -3.69
CA TRP A 67 2.20 -10.08 -3.21
C TRP A 67 2.12 -10.76 -1.84
N ARG A 68 2.89 -11.83 -1.62
CA ARG A 68 2.96 -12.55 -0.33
C ARG A 68 3.61 -11.69 0.75
N ASN A 69 4.67 -10.95 0.42
CA ASN A 69 5.30 -10.02 1.35
C ASN A 69 4.39 -8.84 1.66
N LYS A 70 3.64 -8.33 0.68
CA LYS A 70 2.58 -7.33 0.90
C LYS A 70 1.51 -7.84 1.86
N LYS A 71 1.00 -9.06 1.65
CA LYS A 71 -0.02 -9.68 2.52
C LYS A 71 0.49 -10.02 3.93
N LYS A 72 1.76 -10.41 4.08
CA LYS A 72 2.38 -10.72 5.39
C LYS A 72 2.75 -9.45 6.17
N ASN A 73 3.12 -8.38 5.48
CA ASN A 73 3.43 -7.09 6.10
C ASN A 73 2.18 -6.32 6.52
N GLU A 74 1.05 -6.48 5.83
CA GLU A 74 -0.26 -5.90 6.23
C GLU A 74 -0.71 -6.36 7.63
N ALA A 75 -0.45 -7.62 8.00
CA ALA A 75 -0.83 -8.17 9.32
C ALA A 75 0.17 -7.83 10.44
N ARG A 76 1.40 -7.39 10.11
CA ARG A 76 2.47 -7.10 11.09
C ARG A 76 2.73 -5.60 11.28
N SER A 77 2.44 -4.75 10.29
CA SER A 77 2.47 -3.28 10.42
C SER A 77 1.32 -2.76 11.29
N THR A 78 0.15 -3.41 11.24
CA THR A 78 -1.04 -3.01 12.00
C THR A 78 -0.88 -3.05 13.53
N ARG A 79 0.04 -3.87 14.07
CA ARG A 79 0.30 -3.99 15.52
C ARG A 79 1.56 -3.27 15.99
N VAL A 80 2.52 -3.00 15.10
CA VAL A 80 3.84 -2.44 15.44
C VAL A 80 3.89 -0.91 15.24
N GLU A 81 3.07 -0.34 14.36
CA GLU A 81 3.11 1.10 14.05
C GLU A 81 2.17 1.96 14.92
N ARG A 82 1.20 1.35 15.61
CA ARG A 82 0.20 2.09 16.40
C ARG A 82 0.78 2.71 17.69
N GLY A 83 1.47 1.93 18.52
CA GLY A 83 2.05 2.45 19.77
C GLY A 83 3.33 3.30 19.60
N GLY A 84 4.00 3.18 18.45
CA GLY A 84 5.22 3.91 18.05
C GLY A 84 6.41 3.89 19.02
N GLU A 85 6.47 2.95 19.97
CA GLU A 85 7.75 2.51 20.53
C GLU A 85 8.31 1.34 19.73
N MET A 86 9.60 1.39 19.43
CA MET A 86 10.32 0.20 18.99
C MET A 86 10.54 -0.72 20.17
N LEU A 87 10.42 -2.03 19.92
CA LEU A 87 10.83 -3.03 20.88
C LEU A 87 12.32 -2.85 21.21
N PRO A 88 12.76 -3.20 22.44
CA PRO A 88 14.18 -3.08 22.83
C PRO A 88 15.10 -3.82 21.84
N GLU A 89 14.70 -5.01 21.42
CA GLU A 89 15.43 -5.85 20.45
C GLU A 89 15.57 -5.15 19.08
N GLN A 90 14.48 -4.55 18.57
CA GLN A 90 14.50 -3.80 17.31
C GLN A 90 15.33 -2.51 17.41
N SER A 91 15.39 -1.91 18.60
CA SER A 91 16.18 -0.72 18.86
C SER A 91 17.68 -1.01 18.87
N THR A 92 18.08 -2.21 19.30
CA THR A 92 19.48 -2.66 19.27
C THR A 92 19.94 -3.11 17.88
N GLU A 93 19.03 -3.60 17.04
CA GLU A 93 19.32 -4.06 15.67
C GLU A 93 19.39 -2.92 14.64
N MET A 94 18.81 -1.76 14.93
CA MET A 94 18.74 -0.67 13.96
C MET A 94 20.00 0.19 13.96
N ASP A 95 20.69 0.27 12.80
CA ASP A 95 21.92 1.03 12.63
C ASP A 95 21.76 2.54 12.90
N ASN A 96 20.60 3.10 12.53
CA ASN A 96 20.33 4.53 12.71
C ASN A 96 19.61 4.82 14.04
N LYS A 97 20.36 5.29 15.03
CA LYS A 97 19.85 5.66 16.36
C LYS A 97 18.91 6.88 16.35
N ASP A 98 18.99 7.75 15.35
CA ASP A 98 18.10 8.91 15.24
C ASP A 98 16.65 8.46 15.02
N GLU A 99 16.44 7.36 14.28
CA GLU A 99 15.10 6.81 14.07
C GLU A 99 14.51 6.22 15.35
N VAL A 100 15.35 5.57 16.18
CA VAL A 100 14.95 5.09 17.52
C VAL A 100 14.47 6.25 18.39
N TYR A 101 15.27 7.32 18.45
CA TYR A 101 14.91 8.52 19.23
C TYR A 101 13.63 9.18 18.68
N ARG A 102 13.52 9.33 17.35
CA ARG A 102 12.34 9.91 16.70
C ARG A 102 11.06 9.18 17.08
N LYS A 103 11.07 7.84 17.09
CA LYS A 103 9.91 7.02 17.46
C LYS A 103 9.54 7.20 18.94
N ARG A 104 10.54 7.17 19.84
CA ARG A 104 10.33 7.44 21.27
C ARG A 104 9.73 8.83 21.51
N TYR A 105 10.30 9.86 20.90
CA TYR A 105 9.82 11.23 21.01
C TYR A 105 8.38 11.35 20.49
N ASP A 106 8.08 10.72 19.35
CA ASP A 106 6.74 10.69 18.76
C ASP A 106 5.71 10.01 19.69
N LYS A 107 6.11 8.96 20.43
CA LYS A 107 5.27 8.37 21.49
C LYS A 107 4.98 9.36 22.61
N MET A 108 6.01 10.03 23.13
CA MET A 108 5.84 11.04 24.18
C MET A 108 4.90 12.18 23.73
N GLN A 109 5.04 12.61 22.47
CA GLN A 109 4.15 13.61 21.88
C GLN A 109 2.71 13.10 21.82
N ARG A 110 2.46 11.86 21.37
CA ARG A 110 1.10 11.28 21.36
C ARG A 110 0.47 11.24 22.74
N GLU A 111 1.21 10.73 23.73
CA GLU A 111 0.72 10.65 25.11
C GLU A 111 0.36 12.03 25.67
N PHE A 112 1.17 13.05 25.38
CA PHE A 112 0.85 14.43 25.73
C PHE A 112 -0.38 14.95 24.97
N LEU A 113 -0.49 14.70 23.66
CA LEU A 113 -1.62 15.19 22.87
C LEU A 113 -2.94 14.55 23.29
N LYS A 114 -2.94 13.28 23.72
CA LYS A 114 -4.12 12.60 24.26
C LYS A 114 -4.71 13.35 25.46
N THR A 115 -3.88 13.99 26.30
CA THR A 115 -4.39 14.76 27.45
C THR A 115 -5.06 16.07 27.06
N LEU A 116 -4.78 16.58 25.86
CA LEU A 116 -5.39 17.80 25.32
C LEU A 116 -6.72 17.53 24.61
N ILE A 117 -7.03 16.27 24.28
CA ILE A 117 -8.27 15.93 23.59
C ILE A 117 -9.44 16.03 24.57
N CYS A 118 -10.20 17.10 24.46
CA CYS A 118 -11.44 17.34 25.20
C CYS A 118 -12.58 17.78 24.27
N ASN A 119 -13.82 17.76 24.78
CA ASN A 119 -15.00 18.18 24.00
C ASN A 119 -14.91 19.63 23.53
N GLU A 120 -14.24 20.51 24.29
CA GLU A 120 -14.08 21.92 23.94
C GLU A 120 -13.30 22.11 22.64
N ILE A 121 -12.14 21.46 22.49
CA ILE A 121 -11.34 21.58 21.26
C ILE A 121 -12.03 20.90 20.06
N ILE A 122 -12.83 19.87 20.31
CA ILE A 122 -13.58 19.16 19.28
C ILE A 122 -14.68 20.08 18.72
N GLU A 123 -15.46 20.71 19.59
CA GLU A 123 -16.48 21.68 19.19
C GLU A 123 -15.86 22.97 18.61
N GLU A 124 -14.71 23.42 19.12
CA GLU A 124 -13.95 24.53 18.54
C GLU A 124 -13.63 24.25 17.06
N HIS A 125 -13.02 23.09 16.78
CA HIS A 125 -12.69 22.69 15.41
C HIS A 125 -13.96 22.53 14.55
N LYS A 126 -15.06 22.05 15.11
CA LYS A 126 -16.33 21.87 14.38
C LYS A 126 -16.90 23.21 13.93
N ASN A 127 -16.92 24.19 14.82
CA ASN A 127 -17.42 25.54 14.54
C ASN A 127 -16.51 26.28 13.56
N LYS A 128 -15.20 26.10 13.69
CA LYS A 128 -14.20 26.75 12.86
C LYS A 128 -13.08 25.76 12.52
N PRO A 129 -13.17 25.00 11.42
CA PRO A 129 -12.11 24.07 11.01
C PRO A 129 -10.84 24.77 10.50
N LEU A 130 -10.96 26.02 10.05
CA LEU A 130 -9.89 26.78 9.40
C LEU A 130 -9.68 28.14 10.08
N GLY A 131 -8.43 28.58 10.10
CA GLY A 131 -8.03 29.86 10.69
C GLY A 131 -7.27 29.68 12.00
N GLN A 132 -7.30 30.71 12.84
CA GLN A 132 -6.67 30.71 14.16
C GLN A 132 -7.53 29.96 15.17
N HIS A 133 -6.87 29.14 15.98
CA HIS A 133 -7.44 28.34 17.05
C HIS A 133 -6.73 28.57 18.39
N SER A 134 -7.29 27.99 19.45
CA SER A 134 -6.66 27.88 20.77
C SER A 134 -5.31 27.17 20.70
N GLU A 135 -4.46 27.41 21.71
CA GLU A 135 -3.12 26.80 21.78
C GLU A 135 -3.19 25.27 21.75
N ALA A 136 -4.14 24.68 22.49
CA ALA A 136 -4.34 23.25 22.55
C ALA A 136 -4.72 22.66 21.19
N LEU A 137 -5.71 23.26 20.50
CA LEU A 137 -6.15 22.79 19.20
C LEU A 137 -5.06 23.00 18.13
N GLU A 138 -4.37 24.14 18.12
CA GLU A 138 -3.26 24.38 17.19
C GLU A 138 -2.16 23.34 17.34
N ARG A 139 -1.81 22.96 18.58
CA ARG A 139 -0.77 21.96 18.84
C ARG A 139 -1.16 20.58 18.30
N VAL A 140 -2.40 20.16 18.51
CA VAL A 140 -2.96 18.92 17.94
C VAL A 140 -2.94 18.98 16.41
N LEU A 141 -3.39 20.08 15.83
CA LEU A 141 -3.41 20.27 14.38
C LEU A 141 -2.01 20.31 13.78
N TYR A 142 -1.03 20.90 14.46
CA TYR A 142 0.36 20.90 14.03
C TYR A 142 0.90 19.47 13.93
N TYR A 143 0.67 18.65 14.96
CA TYR A 143 1.05 17.24 14.96
C TYR A 143 0.41 16.48 13.79
N PHE A 144 -0.91 16.59 13.64
CA PHE A 144 -1.65 15.93 12.55
C PHE A 144 -1.23 16.39 11.15
N ARG A 145 -0.85 17.66 10.97
CA ARG A 145 -0.39 18.20 9.69
C ARG A 145 0.99 17.66 9.31
N ARG A 146 1.87 17.39 10.28
CA ARG A 146 3.25 16.90 10.05
C ARG A 146 3.35 15.41 9.72
N ALA A 147 2.25 14.66 9.84
CA ALA A 147 2.23 13.21 9.56
C ALA A 147 2.80 12.86 8.17
N ALA A 148 3.48 11.70 8.11
CA ALA A 148 4.07 11.14 6.91
C ALA A 148 3.03 10.96 5.79
N MET A 149 3.47 10.91 4.53
CA MET A 149 2.57 10.77 3.38
C MET A 149 1.92 9.40 3.29
N ASN A 150 2.59 8.35 3.80
CA ASN A 150 2.02 7.01 3.87
C ASN A 150 0.80 7.03 4.80
N ASP A 151 -0.32 6.53 4.30
CA ASP A 151 -1.62 6.47 4.98
C ASP A 151 -2.16 7.82 5.48
N LYS A 152 -1.68 8.93 4.91
CA LYS A 152 -2.16 10.27 5.28
C LYS A 152 -3.59 10.48 4.80
N TYR A 153 -4.47 10.85 5.73
CA TYR A 153 -5.84 11.21 5.37
C TYR A 153 -5.93 12.53 4.62
N VAL A 154 -6.73 12.53 3.56
CA VAL A 154 -7.05 13.67 2.70
C VAL A 154 -8.53 13.69 2.36
N VAL A 155 -9.07 14.88 2.10
CA VAL A 155 -10.44 15.04 1.59
C VAL A 155 -10.39 15.04 0.06
N LYS A 156 -11.17 14.14 -0.56
CA LYS A 156 -11.40 14.08 -2.00
C LYS A 156 -12.75 14.69 -2.32
N CYS A 157 -12.74 15.67 -3.22
CA CYS A 157 -13.95 16.18 -3.87
C CYS A 157 -14.36 15.21 -4.98
N GLU A 158 -15.54 14.60 -4.88
CA GLU A 158 -16.15 13.85 -5.98
C GLU A 158 -17.05 14.76 -6.81
N GLU A 159 -17.93 15.51 -6.15
CA GLU A 159 -18.77 16.52 -6.77
C GLU A 159 -18.62 17.82 -5.99
N PRO A 160 -18.20 18.93 -6.64
CA PRO A 160 -18.08 20.22 -5.99
C PRO A 160 -19.39 20.62 -5.30
N PHE A 161 -19.27 21.10 -4.06
CA PHE A 161 -20.36 21.56 -3.21
C PHE A 161 -21.44 20.51 -2.88
N LYS A 162 -21.16 19.21 -3.11
CA LYS A 162 -22.15 18.14 -2.91
C LYS A 162 -21.59 16.89 -2.24
N LYS A 163 -20.44 16.39 -2.70
CA LYS A 163 -19.93 15.08 -2.28
C LYS A 163 -18.43 15.13 -2.02
N TYR A 164 -18.10 14.99 -0.75
CA TYR A 164 -16.73 14.89 -0.26
C TYR A 164 -16.54 13.55 0.46
N LYS A 165 -15.39 12.91 0.23
CA LYS A 165 -15.02 11.65 0.88
C LYS A 165 -13.63 11.74 1.48
N ILE A 166 -13.39 10.95 2.53
CA ILE A 166 -12.07 10.85 3.15
C ILE A 166 -11.32 9.67 2.55
N MET A 167 -10.12 9.94 2.05
CA MET A 167 -9.23 8.96 1.44
C MET A 167 -7.91 8.92 2.22
N ALA A 168 -7.19 7.80 2.19
CA ALA A 168 -5.83 7.69 2.71
C ALA A 168 -4.85 7.56 1.54
N LEU A 169 -3.82 8.40 1.52
CA LEU A 169 -2.77 8.37 0.52
C LEU A 169 -1.91 7.12 0.70
N SER A 170 -1.50 6.49 -0.40
CA SER A 170 -0.58 5.34 -0.34
C SER A 170 0.86 5.76 0.00
N GLY A 171 1.20 7.03 -0.19
CA GLY A 171 2.55 7.58 -0.11
C GLY A 171 3.52 7.12 -1.22
N VAL A 172 3.07 6.25 -2.12
CA VAL A 172 3.84 5.77 -3.29
C VAL A 172 3.33 6.46 -4.55
N ARG A 173 4.24 7.04 -5.34
CA ARG A 173 3.90 7.68 -6.63
C ARG A 173 3.20 6.68 -7.56
N GLY A 174 2.16 7.15 -8.25
CA GLY A 174 1.40 6.35 -9.22
C GLY A 174 0.40 5.35 -8.62
N ARG A 175 0.32 5.21 -7.29
CA ARG A 175 -0.73 4.40 -6.65
C ARG A 175 -1.90 5.26 -6.19
N SER A 176 -3.11 4.86 -6.58
CA SER A 176 -4.34 5.53 -6.15
C SER A 176 -4.52 5.47 -4.63
N PRO A 177 -5.07 6.54 -4.02
CA PRO A 177 -5.45 6.55 -2.61
C PRO A 177 -6.50 5.47 -2.30
N ARG A 178 -6.48 4.94 -1.06
CA ARG A 178 -7.52 4.01 -0.58
C ARG A 178 -8.69 4.78 0.03
N LEU A 179 -9.90 4.26 -0.15
CA LEU A 179 -11.07 4.77 0.57
C LEU A 179 -10.97 4.31 2.04
N VAL A 180 -11.17 5.24 2.97
CA VAL A 180 -11.08 4.95 4.42
C VAL A 180 -12.46 4.62 4.96
N GLU A 181 -13.47 5.33 4.48
CA GLU A 181 -14.86 5.24 4.94
C GLU A 181 -15.79 5.51 3.75
N ASP A 182 -16.92 4.82 3.69
CA ASP A 182 -17.96 5.03 2.66
C ASP A 182 -18.84 6.27 2.92
N LYS A 183 -18.57 7.00 4.00
CA LYS A 183 -19.33 8.19 4.39
C LYS A 183 -19.10 9.34 3.43
N ILE A 184 -20.21 9.94 3.00
CA ILE A 184 -20.23 11.11 2.12
C ILE A 184 -20.56 12.34 2.97
N TYR A 185 -19.71 13.35 2.86
CA TYR A 185 -19.88 14.64 3.51
C TYR A 185 -20.47 15.64 2.51
N PRO A 186 -21.52 16.40 2.89
CA PRO A 186 -22.18 17.34 1.97
C PRO A 186 -21.36 18.61 1.75
N SER A 187 -20.57 19.03 2.76
CA SER A 187 -19.72 20.21 2.72
C SER A 187 -18.23 19.86 2.93
N VAL A 188 -17.36 20.72 2.43
CA VAL A 188 -15.91 20.67 2.69
C VAL A 188 -15.62 20.81 4.19
N THR A 189 -16.34 21.71 4.87
CA THR A 189 -16.16 21.98 6.32
C THR A 189 -16.43 20.73 7.14
N ASP A 190 -17.52 20.02 6.81
CA ASP A 190 -17.92 18.79 7.49
C ASP A 190 -16.92 17.67 7.22
N ALA A 191 -16.39 17.61 5.99
CA ALA A 191 -15.34 16.67 5.65
C ALA A 191 -14.04 16.94 6.41
N TYR A 192 -13.66 18.22 6.61
CA TYR A 192 -12.50 18.58 7.43
C TYR A 192 -12.69 18.17 8.88
N HIS A 193 -13.85 18.44 9.46
CA HIS A 193 -14.14 18.03 10.83
C HIS A 193 -14.21 16.50 10.97
N GLY A 194 -14.84 15.80 10.02
CA GLY A 194 -14.85 14.33 9.99
C GLY A 194 -13.44 13.74 9.90
N LEU A 195 -12.56 14.33 9.08
CA LEU A 195 -11.16 13.93 8.98
C LEU A 195 -10.39 14.21 10.28
N PHE A 196 -10.66 15.33 10.95
CA PHE A 196 -10.11 15.62 12.26
C PHE A 196 -10.53 14.58 13.30
N LEU A 197 -11.82 14.27 13.40
CA LEU A 197 -12.35 13.24 14.31
C LEU A 197 -11.71 11.87 14.04
N ARG A 198 -11.52 11.51 12.77
CA ARG A 198 -10.84 10.26 12.42
C ARG A 198 -9.40 10.21 12.92
N ARG A 199 -8.67 11.32 12.83
CA ARG A 199 -7.30 11.42 13.36
C ARG A 199 -7.27 11.39 14.89
N VAL A 200 -8.25 12.00 15.55
CA VAL A 200 -8.40 11.91 17.00
C VAL A 200 -8.67 10.46 17.40
N GLN A 201 -9.57 9.76 16.71
CA GLN A 201 -9.83 8.34 16.95
C GLN A 201 -8.55 7.51 16.81
N ASP A 202 -7.82 7.68 15.71
CA ASP A 202 -6.56 6.96 15.49
C ASP A 202 -5.50 7.28 16.55
N LEU A 203 -5.44 8.54 17.03
CA LEU A 203 -4.56 8.95 18.12
C LEU A 203 -4.93 8.26 19.44
N MET A 204 -6.22 8.07 19.71
CA MET A 204 -6.73 7.44 20.93
C MET A 204 -6.62 5.92 20.91
N GLU A 205 -6.75 5.28 19.73
CA GLU A 205 -6.61 3.83 19.53
C GLU A 205 -5.14 3.35 19.49
N ALA A 206 -4.21 4.28 19.29
CA ALA A 206 -2.77 4.04 19.15
C ALA A 206 -2.04 3.87 20.49
#